data_AF-A0A2V8MS54-F1
#
_entry.id   AF-A0A2V8MS54-F1
#
_cell.length_a   1.000
_cell.length_b   1.000
_cell.length_c   1.000
_cell.angle_alpha   90.00
_cell.angle_beta   90.00
_cell.angle_gamma   90.00
#
_symmetry.space_group_name_H-M   'P 1'
#
loop_
_entity.id
_entity.type
_entity.pdbx_description
1 polymer ?
#
loop_
_entity_poly.entity_id
_entity_poly.type
_entity_poly.pdbx_seq_one_letter_code
_entity_poly.pdbx_strand_id
1 'polypeptide(L)'
;MGADYPVDLAIVADAKETARALTEAVKSMVTKERLATLRESRWNATKNFTGKIRQSYLIAARNGWDESPITWPRLLLTLNEMLDEDAIIVEEVGTEDWILRSFPFADGKKTKIGRTLGRSLCWGMGASIGVKLARPDNQVVSLQGDG
;
A
#
# COMPACT_ATOMS: atom_id res chain seq x y z
N MET A 1 -17.99 13.00 -9.26
CA MET A 1 -17.57 12.12 -10.39
C MET A 1 -17.18 13.02 -11.56
N GLY A 2 -16.15 12.66 -12.33
CA GLY A 2 -15.71 13.46 -13.47
C GLY A 2 -14.88 14.71 -13.13
N ALA A 3 -14.28 14.76 -11.93
CA ALA A 3 -13.54 15.93 -11.47
C ALA A 3 -12.12 16.00 -12.07
N ASP A 4 -11.43 14.85 -12.18
CA ASP A 4 -10.06 14.79 -12.70
C ASP A 4 -10.00 14.46 -14.20
N TYR A 5 -10.93 13.61 -14.67
CA TYR A 5 -11.02 13.18 -16.08
C TYR A 5 -12.48 12.93 -16.47
N PRO A 6 -12.84 13.07 -17.77
CA PRO A 6 -14.16 12.69 -18.28
C PRO A 6 -14.50 11.22 -18.00
N VAL A 7 -15.78 10.93 -17.78
CA VAL A 7 -16.29 9.56 -17.53
C VAL A 7 -17.42 9.22 -18.49
N ASP A 8 -17.37 8.03 -19.09
CA ASP A 8 -18.41 7.53 -20.00
C ASP A 8 -19.65 7.01 -19.24
N LEU A 9 -19.41 6.37 -18.10
CA LEU A 9 -20.45 5.85 -17.22
C LEU A 9 -20.09 6.12 -15.76
N ALA A 10 -21.01 6.74 -15.05
CA ALA A 10 -20.81 7.19 -13.69
C ALA A 10 -21.85 6.52 -12.78
N ILE A 11 -21.41 5.69 -11.84
CA ILE A 11 -22.28 4.92 -10.94
C ILE A 11 -22.17 5.51 -9.54
N VAL A 12 -23.28 6.08 -9.04
CA VAL A 12 -23.37 6.61 -7.67
C VAL A 12 -23.89 5.51 -6.76
N ALA A 13 -22.98 4.76 -6.15
CA ALA A 13 -23.32 3.68 -5.23
C ALA A 13 -22.16 3.42 -4.26
N ASP A 14 -22.44 2.69 -3.18
CA ASP A 14 -21.41 2.22 -2.25
C ASP A 14 -20.45 1.25 -2.97
N ALA A 15 -19.15 1.40 -2.72
CA ALA A 15 -18.11 0.64 -3.41
C ALA A 15 -18.16 -0.86 -3.07
N LYS A 16 -18.45 -1.22 -1.81
CA LYS A 16 -18.52 -2.62 -1.37
C LYS A 16 -19.74 -3.30 -1.98
N GLU A 17 -20.90 -2.66 -1.91
CA GLU A 17 -22.14 -3.19 -2.47
C GLU A 17 -22.07 -3.31 -4.00
N THR A 18 -21.47 -2.33 -4.67
CA THR A 18 -21.25 -2.36 -6.12
C THR A 18 -20.29 -3.47 -6.52
N ALA A 19 -19.17 -3.64 -5.80
CA ALA A 19 -18.21 -4.71 -6.07
C ALA A 19 -18.84 -6.09 -5.89
N ARG A 20 -19.70 -6.27 -4.87
CA ARG A 20 -20.46 -7.51 -4.65
C ARG A 20 -21.39 -7.81 -5.83
N ALA A 21 -22.27 -6.87 -6.18
CA ALA A 21 -23.24 -7.05 -7.27
C ALA A 21 -22.55 -7.29 -8.63
N LEU A 22 -21.47 -6.54 -8.92
CA LEU A 22 -20.70 -6.73 -10.15
C LEU A 22 -20.01 -8.09 -10.19
N THR A 23 -19.47 -8.55 -9.06
CA THR A 23 -18.85 -9.88 -8.97
C THR A 23 -19.86 -10.98 -9.27
N GLU A 24 -21.07 -10.88 -8.72
CA GLU A 24 -22.15 -11.83 -8.98
C GLU A 24 -22.60 -11.83 -10.44
N ALA A 25 -22.83 -10.63 -11.01
CA ALA A 25 -23.21 -10.47 -12.42
C ALA A 25 -22.13 -11.02 -13.37
N VAL A 26 -20.85 -10.72 -13.12
CA VAL A 26 -19.76 -11.25 -13.97
C VAL A 26 -19.67 -12.76 -13.84
N LYS A 27 -19.82 -13.33 -12.64
CA LYS A 27 -19.79 -14.78 -12.43
C LYS A 27 -20.94 -15.51 -13.11
N SER A 28 -22.12 -14.90 -13.22
CA SER A 28 -23.25 -15.50 -13.92
C SER A 28 -23.11 -15.46 -15.45
N MET A 29 -22.29 -14.54 -15.97
CA MET A 29 -22.09 -14.36 -17.41
C MET A 29 -20.82 -15.06 -17.95
N VAL A 30 -19.79 -15.23 -17.12
CA VAL A 30 -18.47 -15.70 -17.57
C VAL A 30 -18.37 -17.23 -17.62
N THR A 31 -17.73 -17.76 -18.66
CA THR A 31 -17.44 -19.19 -18.76
C THR A 31 -16.12 -19.57 -18.08
N LYS A 32 -15.95 -20.85 -17.72
CA LYS A 32 -14.71 -21.36 -17.10
C LYS A 32 -13.53 -21.21 -18.04
N GLU A 33 -13.75 -21.44 -19.34
CA GLU A 33 -12.76 -21.34 -20.40
C GLU A 33 -12.27 -19.89 -20.51
N ARG A 34 -13.19 -18.92 -20.48
CA ARG A 34 -12.83 -17.50 -20.52
C ARG A 34 -11.99 -17.09 -19.32
N LEU A 35 -12.32 -17.59 -18.12
CA LEU A 35 -11.52 -17.36 -16.91
C LEU A 35 -10.12 -17.98 -17.02
N ALA A 36 -10.00 -19.18 -17.59
CA ALA A 36 -8.71 -19.82 -17.83
C ALA A 36 -7.84 -18.99 -18.78
N THR A 37 -8.39 -18.55 -19.92
CA THR A 37 -7.67 -17.70 -20.88
C THR A 37 -7.20 -16.38 -20.25
N LEU A 38 -8.04 -15.74 -19.44
CA LEU A 38 -7.69 -14.50 -18.74
C LEU A 38 -6.59 -14.72 -17.69
N ARG A 39 -6.60 -15.87 -17.01
CA ARG A 39 -5.54 -16.26 -16.06
C ARG A 39 -4.20 -16.50 -16.78
N GLU A 40 -4.23 -17.24 -17.87
CA GLU A 40 -3.00 -17.58 -18.61
C GLU A 40 -2.36 -16.35 -19.26
N SER A 41 -3.16 -15.44 -19.79
CA SER A 41 -2.70 -14.22 -20.45
C SER A 41 -2.45 -13.08 -19.45
N ARG A 42 -3.50 -12.30 -19.15
CA ARG A 42 -3.39 -11.01 -18.47
C ARG A 42 -2.92 -11.17 -17.03
N TRP A 43 -3.45 -12.13 -16.28
CA TRP A 43 -3.09 -12.30 -14.88
C TRP A 43 -1.60 -12.65 -14.71
N ASN A 44 -1.09 -13.63 -15.45
CA ASN A 44 0.33 -13.99 -15.39
C ASN A 44 1.23 -12.84 -15.83
N ALA A 45 0.88 -12.14 -16.91
CA ALA A 45 1.64 -10.97 -17.36
C ALA A 45 1.68 -9.87 -16.28
N THR A 46 0.54 -9.53 -15.66
CA THR A 46 0.47 -8.55 -14.59
C THR A 46 1.21 -9.01 -13.33
N LYS A 47 1.08 -10.28 -12.93
CA LYS A 47 1.81 -10.85 -11.78
C LYS A 47 3.33 -10.79 -12.00
N ASN A 48 3.79 -11.16 -13.18
CA ASN A 48 5.22 -11.09 -13.53
C ASN A 48 5.73 -9.64 -13.55
N PHE A 49 4.97 -8.73 -14.15
CA PHE A 49 5.33 -7.31 -14.20
C PHE A 49 5.41 -6.70 -12.80
N THR A 50 4.36 -6.86 -11.98
CA THR A 50 4.33 -6.35 -10.60
C THR A 50 5.42 -6.97 -9.74
N GLY A 51 5.72 -8.26 -9.92
CA GLY A 51 6.86 -8.93 -9.30
C GLY A 51 8.20 -8.28 -9.66
N LYS A 52 8.44 -7.99 -10.95
CA LYS A 52 9.65 -7.29 -11.41
C LYS A 52 9.76 -5.88 -10.82
N ILE A 53 8.67 -5.11 -10.78
CA ILE A 53 8.65 -3.77 -10.18
C ILE A 53 9.01 -3.86 -8.69
N ARG A 54 8.41 -4.78 -7.94
CA ARG A 54 8.76 -4.97 -6.53
C ARG A 54 10.23 -5.32 -6.33
N GLN A 55 10.78 -6.21 -7.16
CA GLN A 55 12.20 -6.56 -7.13
C GLN A 55 13.10 -5.37 -7.47
N SER A 56 12.72 -4.53 -8.44
CA SER A 56 13.49 -3.32 -8.76
C SER A 56 13.57 -2.33 -7.60
N TYR A 57 12.49 -2.18 -6.81
CA TYR A 57 12.54 -1.36 -5.59
C TYR A 57 13.50 -1.95 -4.56
N LEU A 58 13.47 -3.27 -4.34
CA LEU A 58 14.38 -3.91 -3.40
C LEU A 58 15.85 -3.81 -3.83
N ILE A 59 16.13 -3.94 -5.13
CA ILE A 59 17.49 -3.77 -5.68
C ILE A 59 17.95 -2.32 -5.51
N ALA A 60 17.12 -1.35 -5.88
CA ALA A 60 17.44 0.07 -5.73
C ALA A 60 17.67 0.45 -4.26
N ALA A 61 16.88 -0.11 -3.34
CA ALA A 61 17.02 0.10 -1.90
C ALA A 61 18.31 -0.47 -1.30
N ARG A 62 19.00 -1.37 -2.01
CA ARG A 62 20.30 -1.92 -1.58
C ARG A 62 21.48 -1.07 -2.05
N ASN A 63 21.26 -0.05 -2.88
CA ASN A 63 22.31 0.88 -3.24
C ASN A 63 22.77 1.67 -2.00
N GLY A 64 24.08 1.74 -1.78
CA GLY A 64 24.67 2.38 -0.59
C GLY A 64 24.33 1.70 0.74
N TRP A 65 24.02 0.39 0.74
CA TRP A 65 23.56 -0.30 1.96
C TRP A 65 24.52 -0.14 3.15
N ASP A 66 25.82 -0.30 2.94
CA ASP A 66 26.84 -0.21 4.00
C ASP A 66 27.48 1.18 4.13
N GLU A 67 26.90 2.19 3.48
CA GLU A 67 27.39 3.56 3.55
C GLU A 67 27.08 4.23 4.89
N SER A 68 27.86 5.26 5.20
CA SER A 68 27.66 6.16 6.33
C SER A 68 27.56 7.59 5.81
N PRO A 69 26.52 8.36 6.17
CA PRO A 69 25.42 8.00 7.08
C PRO A 69 24.46 6.94 6.52
N ILE A 70 23.67 6.30 7.41
CA ILE A 70 22.69 5.28 7.02
C ILE A 70 21.71 5.83 5.98
N THR A 71 21.43 5.03 4.94
CA THR A 71 20.46 5.39 3.91
C THR A 71 19.03 5.17 4.39
N TRP A 72 18.10 6.02 3.94
CA TRP A 72 16.67 5.85 4.18
C TRP A 72 16.13 4.47 3.74
N PRO A 73 16.46 3.96 2.54
CA PRO A 73 16.07 2.61 2.16
C PRO A 73 16.52 1.52 3.14
N ARG A 74 17.76 1.60 3.65
CA ARG A 74 18.24 0.66 4.66
C ARG A 74 17.44 0.76 5.94
N LEU A 75 17.24 1.97 6.46
CA LEU A 75 16.45 2.20 7.66
C LEU A 75 15.03 1.61 7.54
N LEU A 76 14.33 1.92 6.44
CA LEU A 76 12.94 1.49 6.24
C LEU A 76 12.82 -0.02 6.03
N LEU A 77 13.74 -0.65 5.29
CA LEU A 77 13.71 -2.10 5.11
C LEU A 77 14.04 -2.85 6.41
N THR A 78 15.02 -2.38 7.18
CA THR A 78 15.31 -2.94 8.51
C THR A 78 14.12 -2.76 9.45
N LEU A 79 13.46 -1.60 9.44
CA LEU A 79 12.25 -1.37 10.21
C LEU A 79 11.14 -2.36 9.81
N ASN A 80 10.89 -2.57 8.51
CA ASN A 80 9.91 -3.55 8.05
C ASN A 80 10.15 -4.98 8.58
N GLU A 81 11.43 -5.39 8.67
CA GLU A 81 11.84 -6.70 9.20
C GLU A 81 11.67 -6.80 10.72
N MET A 82 11.84 -5.69 11.46
CA MET A 82 11.78 -5.67 12.92
C MET A 82 10.37 -5.46 13.49
N LEU A 83 9.46 -4.86 12.72
CA LEU A 83 8.10 -4.60 13.18
C LEU A 83 7.21 -5.84 13.14
N ASP A 84 6.25 -5.89 14.05
CA ASP A 84 5.22 -6.93 14.12
C ASP A 84 4.49 -7.09 12.78
N GLU A 85 4.04 -8.30 12.49
CA GLU A 85 3.42 -8.63 11.20
C GLU A 85 2.18 -7.77 10.91
N ASP A 86 1.48 -7.33 11.95
CA ASP A 86 0.27 -6.50 11.92
C ASP A 86 0.50 -5.07 12.47
N ALA A 87 1.76 -4.61 12.53
CA ALA A 87 2.09 -3.27 13.00
C ALA A 87 1.40 -2.18 12.17
N ILE A 88 1.00 -1.10 12.82
CA ILE A 88 0.40 0.08 12.20
C ILE A 88 1.44 1.18 12.09
N ILE A 89 1.75 1.58 10.86
CA ILE A 89 2.74 2.60 10.54
C ILE A 89 1.98 3.89 10.17
N VAL A 90 2.16 4.91 11.00
CA VAL A 90 1.69 6.26 10.72
C VAL A 90 2.84 7.03 10.11
N GLU A 91 2.76 7.31 8.82
CA GLU A 91 3.91 7.78 8.04
C GLU A 91 3.77 9.21 7.53
N GLU A 92 4.87 9.94 7.61
CA GLU A 92 5.09 11.25 6.99
C GLU A 92 6.38 11.24 6.14
N VAL A 93 6.64 10.13 5.46
CA VAL A 93 7.83 9.96 4.62
C VAL A 93 7.72 10.88 3.40
N GLY A 94 8.79 11.63 3.14
CA GLY A 94 8.93 12.54 2.00
C GLY A 94 9.31 11.82 0.72
N THR A 95 10.46 12.19 0.15
CA THR A 95 10.97 11.71 -1.14
C THR A 95 11.18 10.19 -1.21
N GLU A 96 11.34 9.54 -0.06
CA GLU A 96 11.67 8.12 0.07
C GLU A 96 10.42 7.22 0.28
N ASP A 97 9.21 7.73 0.01
CA ASP A 97 7.95 6.97 0.17
C ASP A 97 7.91 5.71 -0.70
N TRP A 98 8.66 5.71 -1.80
CA TRP A 98 8.70 4.62 -2.77
C TRP A 98 9.15 3.29 -2.14
N ILE A 99 9.97 3.30 -1.09
CA ILE A 99 10.40 2.08 -0.36
C ILE A 99 9.21 1.43 0.36
N LEU A 100 8.26 2.22 0.88
CA LEU A 100 7.07 1.71 1.55
C LEU A 100 6.20 0.85 0.61
N ARG A 101 6.32 1.03 -0.72
CA ARG A 101 5.61 0.20 -1.72
C ARG A 101 6.07 -1.26 -1.71
N SER A 102 7.22 -1.56 -1.09
CA SER A 102 7.72 -2.93 -0.92
C SER A 102 7.15 -3.65 0.31
N PHE A 103 6.52 -2.91 1.24
CA PHE A 103 5.99 -3.44 2.49
C PHE A 103 4.72 -4.27 2.23
N PRO A 104 4.45 -5.30 3.05
CA PRO A 104 3.33 -6.21 2.85
C PRO A 104 2.01 -5.64 3.41
N PHE A 105 1.62 -4.42 3.01
CA PHE A 105 0.38 -3.82 3.49
C PHE A 105 -0.85 -4.59 3.00
N ALA A 106 -1.62 -5.16 3.92
CA ALA A 106 -2.82 -5.93 3.64
C ALA A 106 -3.64 -6.12 4.91
N ASP A 107 -4.87 -6.59 4.76
CA ASP A 107 -5.68 -7.03 5.90
C ASP A 107 -4.99 -8.19 6.63
N GLY A 108 -4.96 -8.13 7.97
CA GLY A 108 -4.22 -9.06 8.82
C GLY A 108 -2.68 -8.99 8.67
N LYS A 109 -2.16 -7.95 7.99
CA LYS A 109 -0.73 -7.61 7.91
C LYS A 109 -0.54 -6.16 8.34
N LYS A 110 0.63 -5.59 8.06
CA LYS A 110 0.96 -4.20 8.38
C LYS A 110 -0.10 -3.26 7.78
N THR A 111 -0.41 -2.20 8.51
CA THR A 111 -1.32 -1.14 8.06
C THR A 111 -0.55 0.16 7.89
N LYS A 112 -0.83 0.92 6.82
CA LYS A 112 -0.27 2.25 6.57
C LYS A 112 -1.35 3.31 6.78
N ILE A 113 -1.07 4.30 7.62
CA ILE A 113 -1.94 5.47 7.82
C ILE A 113 -1.20 6.72 7.36
N GLY A 114 -1.83 7.45 6.43
CA GLY A 114 -1.24 8.61 5.77
C GLY A 114 -0.44 8.25 4.51
N ARG A 115 0.28 9.20 3.92
CA ARG A 115 0.28 10.64 4.24
C ARG A 115 -1.09 11.29 4.01
N THR A 116 -1.40 12.36 4.75
CA THR A 116 -2.66 13.09 4.57
C THR A 116 -2.65 13.86 3.25
N LEU A 117 -3.82 14.00 2.62
CA LEU A 117 -3.98 14.80 1.39
C LEU A 117 -3.64 16.28 1.61
N GLY A 118 -3.80 16.79 2.83
CA GLY A 118 -3.43 18.16 3.21
C GLY A 118 -1.92 18.39 3.34
N ARG A 119 -1.10 17.33 3.31
CA ARG A 119 0.37 17.38 3.39
C ARG A 119 0.92 18.17 4.59
N SER A 120 0.11 18.35 5.64
CA SER A 120 0.52 19.04 6.86
C SER A 120 1.63 18.27 7.55
N LEU A 121 2.72 18.97 7.88
CA LEU A 121 3.80 18.42 8.70
C LEU A 121 3.35 18.26 10.16
N CYS A 122 4.02 17.38 10.90
CA CYS A 122 3.80 17.12 12.32
C CYS A 122 2.43 16.51 12.67
N TRP A 123 1.61 16.12 11.70
CA TRP A 123 0.30 15.51 11.97
C TRP A 123 0.46 14.11 12.58
N GLY A 124 1.52 13.39 12.15
CA GLY A 124 1.65 11.96 12.39
C GLY A 124 1.84 11.60 13.86
N MET A 125 2.42 12.48 14.68
CA MET A 125 2.58 12.26 16.12
C MET A 125 1.24 12.18 16.85
N GLY A 126 0.38 13.18 16.66
CA GLY A 126 -0.96 13.18 17.27
C GLY A 126 -1.83 12.03 16.75
N ALA A 127 -1.73 11.76 15.45
CA ALA A 127 -2.41 10.63 14.82
C ALA A 127 -1.99 9.28 15.43
N SER A 128 -0.69 9.08 15.65
CA SER A 128 -0.15 7.84 16.23
C SER A 128 -0.70 7.56 17.63
N ILE A 129 -0.87 8.59 18.45
CA ILE A 129 -1.50 8.45 19.77
C ILE A 129 -2.95 7.99 19.62
N GLY A 130 -3.73 8.64 18.75
CA GLY A 130 -5.11 8.24 18.48
C GLY A 130 -5.24 6.81 17.96
N VAL A 131 -4.33 6.40 17.06
CA VAL A 131 -4.25 5.04 16.55
C VAL A 131 -3.96 4.04 17.67
N LYS A 132 -3.00 4.33 18.55
CA LYS A 132 -2.68 3.45 19.68
C LYS A 132 -3.84 3.33 20.68
N LEU A 133 -4.60 4.39 20.90
CA LEU A 133 -5.82 4.34 21.72
C LEU A 133 -6.91 3.48 21.07
N ALA A 134 -7.08 3.55 19.74
CA ALA A 134 -8.08 2.77 19.01
C ALA A 134 -7.66 1.29 18.79
N ARG A 135 -6.35 1.03 18.79
CA ARG A 135 -5.72 -0.27 18.53
C ARG A 135 -4.69 -0.58 19.63
N PRO A 136 -5.14 -0.81 20.87
CA PRO A 136 -4.24 -0.95 22.02
C PRO A 136 -3.32 -2.17 21.90
N ASP A 137 -3.74 -3.23 21.22
CA ASP A 137 -2.98 -4.48 21.09
C ASP A 137 -1.98 -4.46 19.94
N ASN A 138 -2.12 -3.56 18.96
CA ASN A 138 -1.20 -3.47 17.83
C ASN A 138 0.04 -2.63 18.20
N GLN A 139 1.20 -3.01 17.66
CA GLN A 139 2.36 -2.11 17.63
C GLN A 139 2.05 -0.92 16.72
N VAL A 140 2.27 0.29 17.22
CA VAL A 140 2.06 1.54 16.47
C VAL A 140 3.38 2.29 16.36
N VAL A 141 3.75 2.63 15.13
CA VAL A 141 5.02 3.28 14.80
C VAL A 141 4.76 4.61 14.12
N SER A 142 5.23 5.67 14.76
CA SER A 142 5.23 7.03 14.19
C SER A 142 6.52 7.20 13.38
N LEU A 143 6.41 7.23 12.06
CA LEU A 143 7.53 7.42 11.14
C LEU A 143 7.49 8.85 10.60
N GLN A 144 8.26 9.75 11.23
CA GLN A 144 8.27 11.19 10.96
C GLN A 144 9.63 11.66 10.45
N GLY A 145 9.61 12.74 9.65
CA GLY A 145 10.82 13.51 9.35
C GLY A 145 11.27 14.34 10.55
N ASP A 146 12.41 15.01 10.40
CA ASP A 146 13.00 15.92 11.37
C ASP A 146 12.29 17.29 11.44
N GLY A 147 11.76 17.77 10.31
CA GLY A 147 10.96 19.00 10.21
C GLY A 147 11.67 20.14 9.48
#